data_AF-A0AAW2LP11-F1
#
_entry.id   AF-A0AAW2LP11-F1
#
_cell.length_a   1.000
_cell.length_b   1.000
_cell.length_c   1.000
_cell.angle_alpha   90.00
_cell.angle_beta   90.00
_cell.angle_gamma   90.00
#
_symmetry.space_group_name_H-M   'P 1'
#
loop_
_entity.id
_entity.type
_entity.pdbx_description
1 polymer ?
#
loop_
_entity_poly.entity_id
_entity_poly.type
_entity_poly.pdbx_seq_one_letter_code
_entity_poly.pdbx_strand_id
1 'polypeptide(L)'
;SVGLSFLQFTNMNSMRNLFITGLSLFLGISIPQFFDEYWGLPRRGLVHTNAGWFNAFLNTIFMSPPTVGLIIAVFLDNTIEVEKSKKDRGMPWWVKFRTFRGDNRNEEFYTLPFNLNRFFPPT
;
A
#
# COMPACT_ATOMS: atom_id res chain seq x y z
N SER A 1 9.57 6.98 -10.86
CA SER A 1 8.23 7.11 -10.26
C SER A 1 7.30 6.10 -10.92
N VAL A 2 7.18 4.88 -10.36
CA VAL A 2 6.29 3.81 -10.89
C VAL A 2 5.06 3.63 -10.01
N GLY A 3 5.14 3.96 -8.72
CA GLY A 3 4.02 3.91 -7.77
C GLY A 3 2.88 4.86 -8.13
N LEU A 4 3.20 6.15 -8.33
CA LEU A 4 2.19 7.17 -8.66
C LEU A 4 1.51 6.93 -10.02
N SER A 5 2.20 6.33 -10.99
CA SER A 5 1.58 5.99 -12.28
C SER A 5 0.45 4.97 -12.13
N PHE A 6 0.38 4.17 -11.07
CA PHE A 6 -0.75 3.27 -10.86
C PHE A 6 -2.06 4.00 -10.55
N LEU A 7 -2.00 5.26 -10.09
CA LEU A 7 -3.21 6.07 -9.87
C LEU A 7 -4.00 6.29 -11.16
N GLN A 8 -3.36 6.22 -12.33
CA GLN A 8 -4.04 6.32 -13.63
C GLN A 8 -5.09 5.23 -13.86
N PHE A 9 -4.97 4.09 -13.16
CA PHE A 9 -5.92 2.99 -13.25
C PHE A 9 -7.10 3.14 -12.27
N THR A 10 -7.05 4.16 -11.41
CA THR A 10 -8.11 4.50 -10.45
C THR A 10 -8.87 5.75 -10.93
N ASN A 11 -10.14 5.89 -10.56
CA ASN A 11 -10.93 7.06 -10.92
C ASN A 11 -10.54 8.27 -10.05
N MET A 12 -9.63 9.11 -10.55
CA MET A 12 -9.17 10.33 -9.86
C MET A 12 -10.14 11.52 -9.95
N ASN A 13 -11.26 11.39 -10.68
CA ASN A 13 -12.34 12.38 -10.66
C ASN A 13 -13.29 12.18 -9.45
N SER A 14 -13.14 11.08 -8.71
CA SER A 14 -13.91 10.83 -7.50
C SER A 14 -13.29 11.56 -6.31
N MET A 15 -14.09 12.37 -5.61
CA MET A 15 -13.71 13.05 -4.37
C MET A 15 -13.16 12.06 -3.34
N ARG A 16 -13.71 10.84 -3.27
CA ARG A 16 -13.25 9.79 -2.35
C ARG A 16 -11.79 9.39 -2.63
N ASN A 17 -11.45 9.07 -3.88
CA ASN A 17 -10.09 8.63 -4.23
C ASN A 17 -9.08 9.77 -4.07
N LEU A 18 -9.45 11.00 -4.47
CA LEU A 18 -8.62 12.18 -4.26
C LEU A 18 -8.36 12.43 -2.77
N PHE A 19 -9.40 12.30 -1.93
CA PHE A 19 -9.28 12.44 -0.48
C PHE A 19 -8.38 11.36 0.13
N ILE A 20 -8.60 10.08 -0.22
CA ILE A 20 -7.80 8.96 0.30
C ILE A 20 -6.32 9.13 -0.09
N THR A 21 -6.03 9.46 -1.35
CA THR A 21 -4.66 9.65 -1.85
C THR A 21 -3.98 10.85 -1.20
N GLY A 22 -4.65 12.01 -1.14
CA GLY A 22 -4.11 13.21 -0.50
C GLY A 22 -3.87 13.02 1.00
N LEU A 23 -4.85 12.47 1.71
CA LEU A 23 -4.76 12.30 3.17
C LEU A 23 -3.74 11.23 3.56
N SER A 24 -3.66 10.11 2.83
CA SER A 24 -2.68 9.05 3.11
C SER A 24 -1.24 9.51 2.84
N LEU A 25 -1.00 10.29 1.78
CA LEU A 25 0.31 10.88 1.51
C LEU A 25 0.69 11.91 2.58
N PHE A 26 -0.24 12.79 2.95
CA PHE A 26 0.00 13.80 3.98
C PHE A 26 0.32 13.14 5.32
N LEU A 27 -0.56 12.30 5.84
CA LEU A 27 -0.35 11.64 7.13
C LEU A 27 0.81 10.64 7.12
N GLY A 28 1.05 9.98 5.98
CA GLY A 28 2.17 9.06 5.78
C GLY A 28 3.53 9.75 5.86
N ILE A 29 3.63 11.05 5.61
CA ILE A 29 4.85 11.84 5.80
C ILE A 29 4.86 12.49 7.19
N SER A 30 3.73 13.07 7.62
CA SER A 30 3.66 13.82 8.88
C SER A 30 3.84 12.96 10.13
N ILE A 31 3.27 11.75 10.16
CA ILE A 31 3.33 10.88 11.35
C ILE A 31 4.75 10.39 11.61
N PRO A 32 5.49 9.81 10.63
CA PRO A 32 6.88 9.42 10.87
C PRO A 32 7.76 10.59 11.29
N GLN A 33 7.55 11.77 10.72
CA GLN A 33 8.32 12.96 11.09
C GLN A 33 8.04 13.40 12.53
N PHE A 34 6.78 13.31 12.98
CA PHE A 34 6.43 13.52 14.39
C PHE A 34 7.12 12.50 15.33
N PHE A 35 7.19 11.23 14.93
CA PHE A 35 7.85 10.19 15.73
C PHE A 35 9.38 10.33 15.75
N ASP A 36 9.99 10.76 14.65
CA ASP A 36 11.43 11.01 14.53
C ASP A 36 11.88 12.18 15.42
N GLU A 37 11.12 13.28 15.42
CA GLU A 37 11.38 14.42 16.28
C GLU A 37 11.21 14.09 17.78
N TYR A 38 10.32 13.15 18.11
CA TYR A 38 10.13 12.68 19.47
C TYR A 38 11.16 11.61 19.92
N TRP A 39 11.95 11.08 18.99
CA TRP A 39 12.98 10.05 19.25
C TRP A 39 14.34 10.66 19.65
N GLY A 40 14.62 11.90 19.24
CA GLY A 40 15.89 12.60 19.49
C GLY A 40 15.99 13.29 20.87
N LEU A 41 16.53 12.58 21.87
CA LEU A 41 17.10 13.08 23.16
C LEU A 41 16.12 13.68 24.21
N PRO A 42 16.27 13.44 25.53
CA PRO A 42 16.61 12.22 26.28
C PRO A 42 15.33 11.50 26.74
N ARG A 43 14.32 11.41 25.88
CA ARG A 43 13.01 10.83 26.19
C ARG A 43 12.63 9.76 25.17
N ARG A 44 13.21 8.56 25.36
CA ARG A 44 12.45 7.34 25.67
C ARG A 44 11.08 7.37 24.94
N GLY A 45 10.97 6.76 23.75
CA GLY A 45 9.85 6.97 22.80
C GLY A 45 8.43 6.82 23.36
N LEU A 46 7.42 7.28 22.60
CA LEU A 46 6.01 7.41 23.01
C LEU A 46 5.38 6.13 23.61
N VAL A 47 5.82 4.96 23.16
CA VAL A 47 5.36 3.67 23.71
C VAL A 47 6.32 3.25 24.83
N HIS A 48 5.87 3.43 26.07
CA HIS A 48 6.53 2.91 27.26
C HIS A 48 5.72 1.76 27.84
N THR A 49 5.78 0.60 27.18
CA THR A 49 5.36 -0.64 27.83
C THR A 49 6.58 -1.31 28.47
N ASN A 50 6.38 -2.09 29.54
CA ASN A 50 7.44 -2.92 30.17
C ASN A 50 8.06 -3.99 29.23
N ALA A 51 7.60 -4.05 27.98
CA ALA A 51 8.10 -4.92 26.92
C ALA A 51 8.89 -4.10 25.89
N GLY A 52 10.22 -4.05 26.02
CA GLY A 52 11.10 -3.32 25.10
C GLY A 52 11.00 -3.78 23.64
N TRP A 53 10.71 -5.07 23.40
CA TRP A 53 10.51 -5.64 22.07
C TRP A 53 9.25 -5.09 21.37
N PHE A 54 8.17 -4.84 22.12
CA PHE A 54 6.93 -4.29 21.60
C PHE A 54 7.10 -2.83 21.17
N ASN A 55 7.81 -2.05 22.00
CA ASN A 55 8.14 -0.66 21.68
C ASN A 55 9.01 -0.58 20.42
N ALA A 56 10.01 -1.46 20.28
CA ALA A 56 10.85 -1.52 19.08
C ALA A 56 10.06 -1.83 17.80
N PHE A 57 9.13 -2.79 17.88
CA PHE A 57 8.26 -3.15 16.77
C PHE A 57 7.37 -1.99 16.33
N LEU A 58 6.66 -1.34 17.27
CA LEU A 58 5.81 -0.20 16.95
C LEU A 58 6.60 0.99 16.41
N ASN A 59 7.73 1.33 17.03
CA ASN A 59 8.57 2.42 16.54
C ASN A 59 9.05 2.18 15.11
N THR A 60 9.42 0.95 14.76
CA THR A 60 9.87 0.61 13.40
C THR A 60 8.75 0.82 12.37
N ILE A 61 7.51 0.47 12.71
CA ILE A 61 6.35 0.69 11.83
C ILE A 61 6.07 2.18 11.67
N PHE A 62 6.00 2.93 12.77
CA PHE A 62 5.64 4.35 12.75
C PHE A 62 6.74 5.26 12.19
N MET A 63 8.02 4.87 12.29
CA MET A 63 9.14 5.59 11.68
C MET A 63 9.26 5.35 10.17
N SER A 64 8.48 4.44 9.57
CA SER A 64 8.54 4.13 8.13
C SER A 64 7.42 4.86 7.36
N PRO A 65 7.71 5.97 6.65
CA PRO A 65 6.70 6.70 5.87
C PRO A 65 5.87 5.86 4.90
N PRO A 66 6.47 4.97 4.07
CA PRO A 66 5.67 4.16 3.15
C PRO A 66 4.75 3.17 3.89
N THR A 67 5.16 2.67 5.05
CA THR A 67 4.36 1.73 5.85
C THR A 67 3.17 2.44 6.49
N VAL A 68 3.39 3.61 7.10
CA VAL A 68 2.31 4.41 7.68
C VAL A 68 1.33 4.88 6.61
N GLY A 69 1.83 5.38 5.48
CA GLY A 69 1.00 5.76 4.34
C GLY A 69 0.13 4.60 3.83
N LEU A 70 0.69 3.39 3.74
CA LEU A 70 -0.06 2.19 3.34
C LEU A 70 -1.14 1.81 4.34
N ILE A 71 -0.84 1.81 5.65
CA ILE A 71 -1.83 1.50 6.69
C ILE A 71 -3.01 2.46 6.60
N ILE A 72 -2.75 3.76 6.47
CA ILE A 72 -3.79 4.79 6.39
C ILE A 72 -4.58 4.66 5.09
N ALA A 73 -3.91 4.45 3.96
CA ALA A 73 -4.57 4.25 2.67
C ALA A 73 -5.50 3.04 2.69
N VAL A 74 -5.04 1.90 3.21
CA VAL A 74 -5.85 0.67 3.33
C VAL A 74 -7.00 0.88 4.30
N PHE A 75 -6.77 1.53 5.44
CA PHE A 75 -7.81 1.79 6.42
C PHE A 75 -8.93 2.68 5.83
N LEU A 76 -8.56 3.79 5.19
CA LEU A 76 -9.52 4.70 4.58
C LEU A 76 -10.23 4.05 3.38
N ASP A 77 -9.53 3.26 2.57
CA ASP A 77 -10.15 2.53 1.46
C ASP A 77 -11.16 1.50 1.97
N ASN A 78 -10.94 0.84 3.11
CA ASN A 78 -11.92 -0.09 3.68
C ASN A 78 -13.04 0.59 4.46
N THR A 79 -12.85 1.83 4.92
CA THR A 79 -13.85 2.51 5.76
C THR A 79 -14.83 3.34 4.92
N ILE A 80 -14.37 3.95 3.82
CA ILE A 80 -15.18 4.90 3.06
C ILE A 80 -15.87 4.22 1.86
N GLU A 81 -17.20 4.17 1.90
CA GLU A 81 -18.11 3.80 0.80
C GLU A 81 -17.71 2.56 -0.02
N VAL A 82 -17.38 1.45 0.64
CA VAL A 82 -16.87 0.23 0.00
C VAL A 82 -17.79 -0.35 -1.08
N GLU A 83 -19.11 -0.31 -0.87
CA GLU A 83 -20.07 -0.98 -1.75
C GLU A 83 -20.17 -0.36 -3.15
N LYS A 84 -20.05 0.97 -3.27
CA LYS A 84 -20.13 1.69 -4.55
C LYS A 84 -18.76 1.82 -5.24
N SER A 85 -17.68 1.44 -4.55
CA SER A 85 -16.30 1.78 -4.90
C SER A 85 -15.61 0.82 -5.88
N LYS A 86 -16.19 -0.36 -6.17
CA LYS A 86 -15.52 -1.42 -6.96
C LYS A 86 -15.02 -0.95 -8.33
N LYS A 87 -15.77 -0.08 -9.01
CA LYS A 87 -15.39 0.47 -10.32
C LYS A 87 -14.32 1.56 -10.22
N ASP A 88 -14.36 2.36 -9.16
CA ASP A 88 -13.48 3.51 -8.95
C ASP A 88 -12.09 3.14 -8.43
N ARG A 89 -11.94 2.00 -7.76
CA ARG A 89 -10.66 1.47 -7.25
C ARG A 89 -9.72 0.92 -8.32
N GLY A 90 -10.17 0.86 -9.57
CA GLY A 90 -9.39 0.24 -10.64
C GLY A 90 -9.40 -1.29 -10.60
N MET A 91 -10.28 -1.93 -9.80
CA MET A 91 -10.38 -3.39 -9.79
C MET A 91 -10.61 -4.02 -11.17
N PRO A 92 -11.39 -3.43 -12.10
CA PRO A 92 -11.51 -3.96 -13.46
C PRO A 92 -10.16 -4.08 -14.20
N TRP A 93 -9.21 -3.19 -13.91
CA TRP A 93 -7.85 -3.29 -14.43
C TRP A 93 -7.07 -4.41 -13.74
N TRP A 94 -7.10 -4.46 -12.40
CA TRP A 94 -6.40 -5.47 -11.60
C TRP A 94 -6.93 -6.90 -11.82
N VAL A 95 -8.20 -7.08 -12.14
CA VAL A 95 -8.81 -8.40 -12.39
C VAL A 95 -8.09 -9.16 -13.49
N LYS A 96 -7.61 -8.46 -14.54
CA LYS A 96 -6.87 -9.06 -15.66
C LYS A 96 -5.53 -9.67 -15.26
N PHE A 97 -4.96 -9.21 -14.15
CA PHE A 97 -3.68 -9.68 -13.61
C PHE A 97 -3.83 -10.79 -12.57
N ARG A 98 -5.06 -11.13 -12.15
CA ARG A 98 -5.31 -12.19 -11.16
C ARG A 98 -5.24 -13.60 -11.74
N THR A 99 -5.23 -13.75 -13.06
CA THR A 99 -5.18 -15.04 -13.74
C THR A 99 -4.03 -15.03 -14.74
N PHE A 100 -3.21 -16.08 -14.73
CA PHE A 100 -2.02 -16.17 -15.58
C PHE A 100 -2.37 -16.05 -17.08
N ARG A 101 -3.48 -16.68 -17.51
CA ARG A 101 -3.98 -16.63 -18.90
C ARG A 101 -4.99 -15.51 -19.18
N GLY A 102 -5.10 -14.52 -18.29
CA GLY A 102 -6.12 -13.47 -18.38
C GLY A 102 -5.81 -12.35 -19.40
N ASP A 103 -4.54 -12.09 -19.70
CA ASP A 103 -4.06 -11.03 -20.58
C ASP A 103 -2.70 -11.47 -21.16
N ASN A 104 -2.45 -11.31 -22.47
CA ASN A 104 -1.18 -11.70 -23.12
C ASN A 104 0.04 -11.06 -22.43
N ARG A 105 -0.13 -9.91 -21.77
CA ARG A 105 0.96 -9.24 -21.04
C ARG A 105 1.40 -10.02 -19.80
N ASN A 106 0.54 -10.82 -19.17
CA ASN A 106 0.94 -11.65 -18.02
C ASN A 106 1.87 -12.78 -18.45
N GLU A 107 1.69 -13.30 -19.67
CA GLU A 107 2.51 -14.40 -20.17
C GLU A 107 3.97 -13.96 -20.34
N GLU A 108 4.24 -12.72 -20.77
CA GLU A 108 5.60 -12.18 -20.85
C GLU A 108 6.23 -11.84 -19.50
N PHE A 109 5.44 -11.39 -18.52
CA PHE A 109 5.97 -11.00 -17.20
C PHE A 109 6.17 -12.18 -16.24
N TYR A 110 5.38 -13.23 -16.38
CA TYR A 110 5.41 -14.40 -15.48
C TYR A 110 5.92 -15.67 -16.16
N THR A 111 6.48 -15.57 -17.37
CA THR A 111 7.12 -16.72 -18.03
C THR A 111 8.40 -17.09 -17.29
N LEU A 112 8.45 -18.31 -16.77
CA LEU A 112 9.67 -18.90 -16.23
C LEU A 112 10.77 -18.96 -17.33
N PRO A 113 12.04 -18.70 -16.96
CA PRO A 113 13.16 -18.82 -17.87
C PRO A 113 13.22 -20.24 -18.46
N PHE A 114 13.80 -20.39 -19.66
CA PHE A 114 13.91 -21.68 -20.36
C PHE A 114 12.57 -22.38 -20.68
N ASN A 115 11.46 -21.64 -20.76
CA ASN A 115 10.14 -22.18 -21.08
C ASN A 115 9.64 -23.24 -20.07
N LEU A 116 10.07 -23.13 -18.82
CA LEU A 116 9.73 -24.02 -17.70
C LEU A 116 8.22 -24.03 -17.37
N ASN A 117 7.44 -23.05 -17.86
CA ASN A 117 5.98 -23.02 -17.75
C ASN A 117 5.30 -24.24 -18.40
N ARG A 118 6.00 -24.96 -19.30
CA ARG A 118 5.52 -26.21 -19.89
C ARG A 118 5.49 -27.37 -18.89
N PHE A 119 6.34 -27.32 -17.86
CA PHE A 119 6.45 -28.34 -16.81
C PHE A 119 5.69 -27.95 -15.54
N PHE A 120 5.55 -26.64 -15.30
CA PHE A 120 4.76 -26.08 -14.21
C PHE A 120 3.64 -25.21 -14.79
N PRO A 121 2.56 -25.81 -15.30
CA PRO A 121 1.46 -25.06 -15.85
C PRO A 121 0.83 -24.22 -14.74
N PRO A 122 0.78 -22.88 -14.90
CA PRO A 122 0.14 -22.01 -13.94
C PRO A 122 -1.38 -22.22 -14.01
N THR A 123 -1.97 -22.54 -12.86
CA THR A 123 -3.42 -22.69 -12.66
C THR A 123 -4.13 -21.35 -12.70
#